data_AF-A0A9D2LM78-F1
#
_entry.id   AF-A0A9D2LM78-F1
#
_cell.length_a   1.000
_cell.length_b   1.000
_cell.length_c   1.000
_cell.angle_alpha   90.00
_cell.angle_beta   90.00
_cell.angle_gamma   90.00
#
_symmetry.space_group_name_H-M   'P 1'
#
loop_
_entity.id
_entity.type
_entity.pdbx_description
1 polymer ?
#
loop_
_entity_poly.entity_id
_entity_poly.type
_entity_poly.pdbx_seq_one_letter_code
_entity_poly.pdbx_strand_id
1 'polypeptide(L)'
;GVGMLALLSQEFEEALSAKTGDTVERNLSLATGYAAYPTIKKLLVRMKEKFPKTQCRVYPIRNDFFGHNITVAGLITATDLMKQLKPQPLGERLLLPTVMLRHEQDKFLDDHTIADVENALKVPVTVIETDGASLLDAILHSGTA
;
A
#
# COMPACT_ATOMS: atom_id res chain seq x y z
N GLY A 1 10.45 -12.36 19.32
CA GLY A 1 9.37 -12.14 18.34
C GLY A 1 9.98 -11.57 17.08
N VAL A 2 9.63 -12.11 15.91
CA VAL A 2 10.04 -11.54 14.63
C VAL A 2 9.27 -10.23 14.42
N GLY A 3 9.94 -9.15 14.03
CA GLY A 3 9.29 -7.85 13.81
C GLY A 3 8.32 -7.89 12.63
N MET A 4 7.27 -7.06 12.67
CA MET A 4 6.18 -7.03 11.66
C MET A 4 6.70 -6.94 10.21
N LEU A 5 7.74 -6.15 9.95
CA LEU A 5 8.33 -6.03 8.60
C LEU A 5 9.09 -7.27 8.13
N ALA A 6 9.67 -8.02 9.07
CA ALA A 6 10.37 -9.26 8.74
C ALA A 6 9.36 -10.37 8.41
N LEU A 7 8.25 -10.43 9.14
CA LEU A 7 7.13 -11.33 8.82
C LEU A 7 6.52 -11.01 7.45
N LEU A 8 6.22 -9.73 7.19
CA LEU A 8 5.74 -9.26 5.88
C LEU A 8 6.68 -9.69 4.75
N SER A 9 8.00 -9.55 4.95
CA SER A 9 8.97 -9.95 3.92
C SER A 9 8.98 -11.44 3.67
N GLN A 10 8.91 -12.25 4.74
CA GLN A 10 8.89 -13.70 4.65
C GLN A 10 7.65 -14.18 3.91
N GLU A 11 6.47 -13.75 4.32
CA GLU A 11 5.19 -14.16 3.71
C GLU A 11 5.09 -13.71 2.25
N PHE A 12 5.60 -12.52 1.93
CA PHE A 12 5.63 -12.02 0.55
C PHE A 12 6.51 -12.88 -0.34
N GLU A 13 7.73 -13.23 0.12
CA GLU A 13 8.67 -14.04 -0.64
C GLU A 13 8.17 -15.49 -0.80
N GLU A 14 7.57 -16.06 0.26
CA GLU A 14 6.91 -17.37 0.20
C GLU A 14 5.78 -17.37 -0.84
N ALA A 15 4.87 -16.39 -0.78
CA ALA A 15 3.79 -16.25 -1.74
C ALA A 15 4.32 -16.00 -3.17
N LEU A 16 5.36 -15.18 -3.32
CA LEU A 16 5.99 -14.90 -4.60
C LEU A 16 6.60 -16.15 -5.21
N SER A 17 7.26 -16.99 -4.40
CA SER A 17 7.86 -18.24 -4.85
C SER A 17 6.82 -19.21 -5.42
N ALA A 18 5.64 -19.27 -4.81
CA ALA A 18 4.56 -20.19 -5.17
C ALA A 18 3.79 -19.78 -6.47
N LYS A 19 3.82 -18.50 -6.87
CA LYS A 19 3.11 -18.04 -8.08
C LYS A 19 3.90 -18.37 -9.36
N THR A 20 3.22 -18.62 -10.47
CA THR A 20 3.88 -18.58 -11.79
C THR A 20 3.93 -17.11 -12.27
N GLY A 21 5.06 -16.69 -12.85
CA GLY A 21 5.19 -15.33 -13.40
C GLY A 21 4.30 -15.10 -14.62
N ASP A 22 4.02 -13.84 -14.93
CA ASP A 22 3.23 -13.43 -16.10
C ASP A 22 3.73 -12.11 -16.70
N THR A 23 3.15 -11.71 -17.82
CA THR A 23 3.44 -10.43 -18.48
C THR A 23 2.21 -9.54 -18.60
N VAL A 24 1.25 -9.69 -17.69
CA VAL A 24 0.06 -8.84 -17.65
C VAL A 24 0.48 -7.43 -17.20
N GLU A 25 0.00 -6.43 -17.92
CA GLU A 25 0.22 -5.02 -17.59
C GLU A 25 -0.66 -4.64 -16.42
N ARG A 26 -0.03 -4.11 -15.37
CA ARG A 26 -0.72 -3.61 -14.17
C ARG A 26 -0.07 -2.31 -13.76
N ASN A 27 -0.85 -1.28 -13.51
CA ASN A 27 -0.32 0.01 -13.08
C ASN A 27 -1.10 0.50 -11.85
N LEU A 28 -0.49 0.42 -10.67
CA LEU A 28 -1.13 0.74 -9.40
C LEU A 28 -0.16 1.45 -8.45
N SER A 29 -0.70 1.88 -7.31
CA SER A 29 0.08 2.51 -6.26
C SER A 29 -0.24 1.95 -4.90
N LEU A 30 0.70 2.09 -3.97
CA LEU A 30 0.58 1.73 -2.56
C LEU A 30 1.09 2.91 -1.74
N ALA A 31 0.32 3.32 -0.72
CA ALA A 31 0.79 4.29 0.24
C ALA A 31 1.10 3.63 1.59
N THR A 32 2.15 4.12 2.26
CA THR A 32 2.60 3.58 3.54
C THR A 32 3.30 4.65 4.37
N GLY A 33 3.53 4.40 5.66
CA GLY A 33 4.49 5.18 6.45
C GLY A 33 5.94 4.93 6.01
N TYR A 34 6.81 5.89 6.32
CA TYR A 34 8.25 5.86 6.00
C TYR A 34 8.97 4.61 6.54
N ALA A 35 8.55 4.06 7.68
CA ALA A 35 9.21 2.90 8.29
C ALA A 35 9.15 1.64 7.41
N ALA A 36 8.02 1.40 6.74
CA ALA A 36 7.82 0.20 5.92
C ALA A 36 8.27 0.39 4.46
N TYR A 37 8.40 1.63 3.99
CA TYR A 37 8.73 1.96 2.60
C TYR A 37 9.97 1.23 2.05
N PRO A 38 11.13 1.20 2.75
CA PRO A 38 12.33 0.56 2.20
C PRO A 38 12.15 -0.95 2.01
N THR A 39 11.44 -1.61 2.93
CA THR A 39 11.17 -3.04 2.89
C THR A 39 10.27 -3.37 1.71
N ILE A 40 9.13 -2.69 1.61
CA ILE A 40 8.16 -2.91 0.53
C ILE A 40 8.81 -2.65 -0.83
N LYS A 41 9.60 -1.57 -0.96
CA LYS A 41 10.29 -1.25 -2.21
C LYS A 41 11.22 -2.40 -2.67
N LYS A 42 11.92 -3.05 -1.74
CA LYS A 42 12.79 -4.20 -2.06
C LYS A 42 11.96 -5.39 -2.57
N LEU A 43 10.85 -5.70 -1.91
CA LEU A 43 9.96 -6.79 -2.30
C LEU A 43 9.36 -6.57 -3.70
N LEU A 44 8.97 -5.35 -4.03
CA LEU A 44 8.48 -5.02 -5.38
C LEU A 44 9.56 -5.16 -6.46
N VAL A 45 10.82 -4.92 -6.13
CA VAL A 45 11.94 -5.18 -7.07
C VAL A 45 12.07 -6.68 -7.34
N ARG A 46 11.95 -7.53 -6.30
CA ARG A 46 12.00 -8.99 -6.46
C ARG A 46 10.81 -9.51 -7.24
N MET A 47 9.61 -9.00 -6.98
CA MET A 47 8.41 -9.34 -7.72
C MET A 47 8.55 -9.10 -9.23
N LYS A 48 9.23 -8.01 -9.63
CA LYS A 48 9.45 -7.68 -11.06
C LYS A 48 10.26 -8.73 -11.82
N GLU A 49 11.01 -9.60 -11.14
CA GLU A 49 11.70 -10.73 -11.79
C GLU A 49 10.70 -11.72 -12.40
N LYS A 50 9.52 -11.89 -11.78
CA LYS A 50 8.46 -12.79 -12.25
C LYS A 50 7.31 -12.05 -12.96
N PHE A 51 7.12 -10.77 -12.66
CA PHE A 51 6.03 -9.94 -13.17
C PHE A 51 6.55 -8.63 -13.78
N PRO A 52 7.33 -8.68 -14.88
CA PRO A 52 8.07 -7.52 -15.40
C PRO A 52 7.18 -6.35 -15.84
N LYS A 53 5.92 -6.62 -16.22
CA LYS A 53 4.94 -5.61 -16.65
C LYS A 53 4.04 -5.06 -15.53
N THR A 54 4.27 -5.49 -14.28
CA THR A 54 3.55 -4.97 -13.12
C THR A 54 4.31 -3.79 -12.52
N GLN A 55 3.70 -2.61 -12.59
CA GLN A 55 4.19 -1.37 -12.00
C GLN A 55 3.36 -0.99 -10.77
N CYS A 56 3.90 -1.28 -9.59
CA CYS A 56 3.38 -0.75 -8.32
C CYS A 56 4.29 0.37 -7.80
N ARG A 57 3.78 1.61 -7.72
CA ARG A 57 4.51 2.75 -7.13
C ARG A 57 4.25 2.81 -5.63
N VAL A 58 5.31 2.90 -4.83
CA VAL A 58 5.16 3.05 -3.37
C VAL A 58 5.39 4.50 -2.98
N TYR A 59 4.43 5.08 -2.28
CA TYR A 59 4.51 6.44 -1.76
C TYR A 59 4.65 6.41 -0.23
N PRO A 60 5.81 6.80 0.32
CA PRO A 60 5.93 7.05 1.74
C PRO A 60 5.22 8.36 2.07
N ILE A 61 4.24 8.31 2.97
CA ILE A 61 3.47 9.47 3.40
C ILE A 61 4.12 10.05 4.64
N ARG A 62 4.46 11.34 4.59
CA ARG A 62 4.96 12.07 5.77
C ARG A 62 3.77 12.36 6.68
N ASN A 63 3.94 12.13 7.98
CA ASN A 63 2.91 12.43 8.96
C ASN A 63 3.00 13.92 9.35
N ASP A 64 2.23 14.79 8.70
CA ASP A 64 2.18 16.21 9.06
C ASP A 64 1.21 16.44 10.23
N PHE A 65 0.24 15.54 10.46
CA PHE A 65 -0.80 15.68 11.50
C PHE A 65 -0.28 15.43 12.92
N PHE A 66 0.34 14.28 13.18
CA PHE A 66 0.91 13.90 14.48
C PHE A 66 2.40 14.26 14.60
N GLY A 67 3.03 14.66 13.49
CA GLY A 67 4.41 15.17 13.45
C GLY A 67 5.39 14.27 12.70
N HIS A 68 6.39 14.89 12.07
CA HIS A 68 7.25 14.24 11.06
C HIS A 68 8.15 13.11 11.60
N ASN A 69 8.32 12.98 12.92
CA ASN A 69 9.07 11.87 13.54
C ASN A 69 8.23 10.58 13.59
N ILE A 70 6.91 10.67 13.37
CA ILE A 70 6.03 9.52 13.28
C ILE A 70 6.14 8.92 11.88
N THR A 71 6.68 7.71 11.80
CA THR A 71 7.02 7.04 10.54
C THR A 71 6.19 5.79 10.26
N VAL A 72 5.34 5.38 11.20
CA VAL A 72 4.48 4.19 11.09
C VAL A 72 3.24 4.48 10.25
N ALA A 73 2.76 3.46 9.52
CA ALA A 73 1.58 3.59 8.66
C ALA A 73 0.29 3.85 9.47
N GLY A 74 0.14 3.22 10.63
CA GLY A 74 -1.11 3.28 11.38
C GLY A 74 -1.41 4.60 12.10
N LEU A 75 -0.58 5.61 11.91
CA LEU A 75 -0.83 6.98 12.37
C LEU A 75 -0.94 7.96 11.20
N ILE A 76 -0.90 7.48 9.95
CA ILE A 76 -1.11 8.33 8.77
C ILE A 76 -2.59 8.68 8.67
N THR A 77 -2.88 9.96 8.45
CA THR A 77 -4.23 10.49 8.30
C THR A 77 -4.65 10.56 6.84
N ALA A 78 -5.95 10.64 6.57
CA ALA A 78 -6.44 10.83 5.21
C ALA A 78 -6.02 12.19 4.65
N THR A 79 -5.97 13.22 5.50
CA THR A 79 -5.51 14.57 5.13
C THR A 79 -4.10 14.55 4.58
N ASP A 80 -3.17 13.89 5.28
CA ASP A 80 -1.78 13.77 4.86
C ASP A 80 -1.65 12.99 3.55
N LEU A 81 -2.41 11.91 3.45
CA LEU A 81 -2.48 11.04 2.27
C LEU A 81 -2.96 11.84 1.04
N MET A 82 -4.14 12.46 1.13
CA MET A 82 -4.75 13.22 0.03
C MET A 82 -3.85 14.37 -0.42
N LYS A 83 -3.30 15.15 0.52
CA LYS A 83 -2.42 16.29 0.22
C LYS A 83 -1.17 15.86 -0.56
N GLN A 84 -0.54 14.77 -0.17
CA GLN A 84 0.72 14.31 -0.76
C GLN A 84 0.53 13.51 -2.05
N LEU A 85 -0.60 12.81 -2.18
CA LEU A 85 -0.90 11.96 -3.34
C LEU A 85 -1.63 12.67 -4.48
N LYS A 86 -2.33 13.79 -4.22
CA LYS A 86 -3.05 14.55 -5.25
C LYS A 86 -2.22 14.90 -6.50
N PRO A 87 -0.92 15.25 -6.42
CA PRO A 87 -0.11 15.53 -7.61
C PRO A 87 0.56 14.29 -8.23
N GLN A 88 0.34 13.08 -7.68
CA GLN A 88 1.09 11.89 -8.04
C GLN A 88 0.35 11.01 -9.07
N PRO A 89 1.08 10.28 -9.94
CA PRO A 89 0.47 9.29 -10.81
C PRO A 89 0.10 8.03 -10.01
N LEU A 90 -1.18 7.86 -9.70
CA LEU A 90 -1.67 6.76 -8.87
C LEU A 90 -1.97 5.47 -9.65
N GLY A 91 -2.19 5.57 -10.97
CA GLY A 91 -2.54 4.43 -11.80
C GLY A 91 -4.01 4.06 -11.67
N GLU A 92 -4.31 2.76 -11.77
CA GLU A 92 -5.66 2.20 -11.78
C GLU A 92 -6.31 2.18 -10.39
N ARG A 93 -5.51 2.05 -9.32
CA ARG A 93 -5.99 2.05 -7.94
C ARG A 93 -4.88 2.28 -6.92
N LEU A 94 -5.30 2.69 -5.71
CA LEU A 94 -4.44 2.92 -4.56
C LEU A 94 -4.66 1.83 -3.50
N LEU A 95 -3.60 1.13 -3.15
CA LEU A 95 -3.57 0.19 -2.03
C LEU A 95 -3.24 0.93 -0.74
N LEU A 96 -4.01 0.66 0.32
CA LEU A 96 -3.78 1.18 1.67
C LEU A 96 -3.77 0.06 2.70
N PRO A 97 -2.79 0.01 3.62
CA PRO A 97 -2.82 -0.93 4.74
C PRO A 97 -4.03 -0.71 5.66
N THR A 98 -4.68 -1.78 6.11
CA THR A 98 -5.80 -1.74 7.08
C THR A 98 -5.46 -0.94 8.32
N VAL A 99 -4.21 -1.01 8.79
CA VAL A 99 -3.73 -0.28 9.96
C VAL A 99 -3.82 1.24 9.85
N MET A 100 -3.96 1.82 8.63
CA MET A 100 -4.20 3.27 8.46
C MET A 100 -5.59 3.69 8.92
N LEU A 101 -6.53 2.76 8.96
CA LEU A 101 -7.87 2.98 9.48
C LEU A 101 -7.87 2.77 10.99
N ARG A 102 -8.82 3.43 11.66
CA ARG A 102 -9.13 3.14 13.06
C ARG A 102 -9.64 1.70 13.19
N HIS A 103 -9.73 1.24 14.43
CA HIS A 103 -10.08 -0.15 14.75
C HIS A 103 -11.37 -0.64 14.09
N GLU A 104 -12.38 0.22 13.97
CA GLU A 104 -13.66 -0.07 13.31
C GLU A 104 -13.58 -0.23 11.78
N GLN A 105 -12.41 0.06 11.19
CA GLN A 105 -12.11 -0.03 9.75
C GLN A 105 -13.03 0.80 8.84
N ASP A 106 -13.73 1.79 9.38
CA ASP A 106 -14.66 2.65 8.64
C ASP A 106 -14.06 4.03 8.31
N LYS A 107 -13.07 4.48 9.09
CA LYS A 107 -12.46 5.82 8.99
C LYS A 107 -10.97 5.83 9.29
N PHE A 108 -10.30 6.88 8.86
CA PHE A 108 -8.96 7.25 9.34
C PHE A 108 -9.06 7.94 10.72
N LEU A 109 -7.91 8.22 11.33
CA LEU A 109 -7.84 8.90 12.63
C LEU A 109 -8.32 10.36 12.61
N ASP A 110 -8.40 10.98 11.44
CA ASP A 110 -8.90 12.34 11.22
C ASP A 110 -10.35 12.37 10.69
N ASP A 111 -11.15 11.34 11.01
CA ASP A 111 -12.59 11.20 10.74
C ASP A 111 -13.02 11.12 9.26
N HIS A 112 -12.06 11.19 8.34
CA HIS A 112 -12.28 10.93 6.91
C HIS A 112 -12.51 9.45 6.63
N THR A 113 -13.28 9.17 5.59
CA THR A 113 -13.60 7.83 5.10
C THR A 113 -12.74 7.45 3.88
N ILE A 114 -12.75 6.17 3.51
CA ILE A 114 -12.18 5.72 2.23
C ILE A 114 -12.82 6.47 1.05
N ALA A 115 -14.13 6.66 1.07
CA ALA A 115 -14.85 7.38 0.03
C ALA A 115 -14.36 8.84 -0.12
N ASP A 116 -13.99 9.51 0.96
CA ASP A 116 -13.41 10.86 0.89
C ASP A 116 -12.07 10.85 0.15
N VAL A 117 -11.22 9.86 0.42
CA VAL A 117 -9.92 9.67 -0.24
C VAL A 117 -10.10 9.37 -1.72
N GLU A 118 -10.98 8.43 -2.07
CA GLU A 118 -11.31 8.10 -3.46
C GLU A 118 -11.85 9.32 -4.21
N ASN A 119 -12.76 10.08 -3.59
CA ASN A 119 -13.32 11.30 -4.15
C ASN A 119 -12.27 12.39 -4.38
N ALA A 120 -11.29 12.51 -3.48
CA ALA A 120 -10.23 13.50 -3.59
C ALA A 120 -9.15 13.12 -4.61
N LEU A 121 -8.77 11.84 -4.67
CA LEU A 121 -7.69 11.32 -5.51
C LEU A 121 -8.14 10.81 -6.88
N LYS A 122 -9.44 10.65 -7.09
CA LYS A 122 -10.06 10.18 -8.33
C LYS A 122 -9.56 8.80 -8.79
N VAL A 123 -9.20 7.96 -7.82
CA VAL A 123 -8.84 6.56 -8.04
C VAL A 123 -9.51 5.70 -6.96
N PRO A 124 -9.93 4.47 -7.28
CA PRO A 124 -10.46 3.55 -6.29
C PRO A 124 -9.36 3.16 -5.28
N VAL A 125 -9.78 2.91 -4.05
CA VAL A 125 -8.92 2.50 -2.95
C VAL A 125 -9.22 1.06 -2.58
N THR A 126 -8.18 0.24 -2.47
CA THR A 126 -8.28 -1.11 -1.91
C THR A 126 -7.55 -1.14 -0.58
N VAL A 127 -8.30 -1.44 0.47
CA VAL A 127 -7.73 -1.66 1.80
C VAL A 127 -7.21 -3.09 1.85
N ILE A 128 -5.96 -3.27 2.30
CA ILE A 128 -5.27 -4.56 2.31
C ILE A 128 -4.71 -4.86 3.70
N GLU A 129 -4.68 -6.14 4.06
CA GLU A 129 -4.02 -6.55 5.28
C GLU A 129 -2.50 -6.29 5.24
N THR A 130 -1.88 -6.22 6.41
CA THR A 130 -0.45 -5.91 6.54
C THR A 130 0.48 -7.11 6.33
N ASP A 131 -0.07 -8.29 6.04
CA ASP A 131 0.72 -9.49 5.77
C ASP A 131 1.27 -9.50 4.32
N GLY A 132 2.35 -10.25 4.12
CA GLY A 132 3.06 -10.25 2.84
C GLY A 132 2.29 -10.91 1.69
N ALA A 133 1.50 -11.94 2.00
CA ALA A 133 0.74 -12.68 0.99
C ALA A 133 -0.41 -11.82 0.43
N SER A 134 -1.17 -11.16 1.30
CA SER A 134 -2.23 -10.22 0.95
C SER A 134 -1.69 -9.05 0.12
N LEU A 135 -0.50 -8.53 0.45
CA LEU A 135 0.13 -7.48 -0.35
C LEU A 135 0.43 -7.94 -1.78
N LEU A 136 1.08 -9.10 -1.95
CA LEU A 136 1.39 -9.64 -3.28
C LEU A 136 0.11 -9.91 -4.06
N ASP A 137 -0.85 -10.57 -3.43
CA ASP A 137 -2.10 -10.95 -4.04
C ASP A 137 -2.88 -9.71 -4.49
N ALA A 138 -2.97 -8.69 -3.62
CA ALA A 138 -3.52 -7.41 -3.99
C ALA A 138 -2.78 -6.82 -5.20
N ILE A 139 -1.45 -6.81 -5.26
CA ILE A 139 -0.75 -6.23 -6.43
C ILE A 139 -1.06 -6.97 -7.74
N LEU A 140 -1.20 -8.30 -7.69
CA LEU A 140 -1.39 -9.15 -8.86
C LEU A 140 -2.85 -9.24 -9.33
N HIS A 141 -3.81 -8.92 -8.47
CA HIS A 141 -5.21 -8.85 -8.87
C HIS A 141 -5.46 -7.63 -9.76
N SER A 142 -5.77 -7.86 -11.03
CA SER A 142 -6.42 -6.86 -11.88
C SER A 142 -7.85 -6.71 -11.38
N GLY A 143 -8.22 -5.51 -10.93
CA GLY A 143 -9.57 -5.23 -10.44
C GLY A 143 -10.60 -5.66 -11.48
N THR A 144 -11.31 -6.75 -11.21
CA THR A 144 -12.52 -7.14 -11.93
C THR A 144 -13.63 -7.15 -10.91
N ALA A 145 -14.55 -6.21 -11.11
CA ALA A 145 -15.91 -6.06 -10.58
C ALA A 145 -16.12 -6.22 -9.08
#